data_AF-A0A946NHJ6-F1
#
_entry.id   AF-A0A946NHJ6-F1
#
_cell.length_a   1.000
_cell.length_b   1.000
_cell.length_c   1.000
_cell.angle_alpha   90.00
_cell.angle_beta   90.00
_cell.angle_gamma   90.00
#
_symmetry.space_group_name_H-M   'P 1'
#
loop_
_entity.id
_entity.type
_entity.pdbx_description
1 polymer ?
#
loop_
_entity_poly.entity_id
_entity_poly.type
_entity_poly.pdbx_seq_one_letter_code
_entity_poly.pdbx_strand_id
1 'polypeptide(L)' 'MKGTVIKTTGSWYLVKSEKGDLLECRLKGKFR' A
#
# COMPACT_ATOMS: atom_id res chain seq x y z
N MET A 1 8.56 7.83 -3.17
CA MET A 1 8.10 6.67 -3.93
C MET A 1 6.60 6.84 -4.14
N LYS A 2 6.11 6.92 -5.38
CA LYS A 2 4.68 7.09 -5.71
C LYS A 2 4.18 5.76 -6.29
N GLY A 3 3.00 5.33 -5.88
CA GLY A 3 2.38 4.09 -6.35
C GLY A 3 0.89 4.13 -6.09
N THR A 4 0.13 3.40 -6.90
CA THR A 4 -1.33 3.37 -6.84
C THR A 4 -1.78 2.22 -5.97
N VAL A 5 -2.61 2.50 -4.97
CA VAL A 5 -3.24 1.46 -4.16
C VAL A 5 -4.27 0.72 -5.02
N ILE A 6 -4.08 -0.59 -5.21
CA ILE A 6 -4.99 -1.41 -6.02
C ILE A 6 -5.94 -2.24 -5.17
N LYS A 7 -5.59 -2.56 -3.92
CA LYS A 7 -6.41 -3.39 -3.03
C LYS A 7 -6.11 -3.08 -1.56
N THR A 8 -7.15 -3.07 -0.73
CA THR A 8 -7.07 -2.81 0.71
C THR A 8 -7.68 -3.96 1.49
N THR A 9 -6.91 -4.60 2.34
CA THR A 9 -7.29 -5.78 3.13
C THR A 9 -7.31 -5.42 4.62
N GLY A 10 -7.79 -4.22 4.96
CA GLY A 10 -8.05 -3.70 6.31
C GLY A 10 -6.82 -3.49 7.20
N SER A 11 -5.84 -4.38 7.14
CA SER A 11 -4.58 -4.38 7.88
C SER A 11 -3.38 -4.03 7.00
N TRP A 12 -3.52 -4.18 5.68
CA TRP A 12 -2.48 -3.89 4.70
C TRP A 12 -3.09 -3.47 3.36
N TYR A 13 -2.24 -2.85 2.54
CA TYR A 13 -2.56 -2.19 1.29
C TYR A 13 -1.60 -2.73 0.23
N LEU A 14 -2.15 -3.17 -0.90
CA LEU A 14 -1.38 -3.50 -2.09
C LEU A 14 -1.18 -2.22 -2.90
N VAL A 15 0.08 -1.81 -3.01
CA VAL A 15 0.50 -0.66 -3.80
C VAL A 15 1.19 -1.17 -5.05
N LYS A 16 0.66 -0.82 -6.22
CA LYS A 16 1.33 -1.05 -7.49
C LYS A 16 2.23 0.14 -7.79
N SER A 17 3.53 -0.12 -7.84
CA SER A 17 4.54 0.85 -8.30
C SER A 17 4.37 1.08 -9.81
N GLU A 18 4.76 2.26 -10.30
CA GLU A 18 4.74 2.55 -11.75
C GLU A 18 5.63 1.58 -12.56
N LYS A 19 6.60 0.94 -11.90
CA LYS A 19 7.47 -0.09 -12.47
C LYS A 19 6.83 -1.47 -12.57
N GLY A 20 5.59 -1.63 -12.10
CA GLY A 20 4.87 -2.90 -12.09
C GLY A 20 5.06 -3.72 -10.81
N ASP A 21 5.95 -3.31 -9.91
CA ASP A 21 6.16 -3.98 -8.63
C ASP A 21 4.92 -3.87 -7.74
N LEU A 22 4.51 -4.99 -7.15
CA LEU A 22 3.45 -5.05 -6.16
C LEU A 22 4.07 -5.02 -4.77
N LEU A 23 3.79 -3.96 -4.02
CA LEU A 23 4.32 -3.72 -2.68
C LEU A 23 3.21 -3.84 -1.65
N GLU A 24 3.42 -4.68 -0.65
CA GLU A 24 2.54 -4.76 0.52
C GLU A 24 2.96 -3.69 1.54
N CYS A 25 2.10 -2.70 1.73
CA CYS A 25 2.29 -1.60 2.65
C CYS A 25 1.28 -1.68 3.78
N ARG A 26 1.71 -1.50 5.01
CA ARG A 26 0.83 -1.32 6.17
C ARG A 26 0.88 0.12 6.64
N LEU A 27 -0.25 0.66 7.07
CA LEU A 27 -0.24 1.93 7.78
C LEU A 27 0.57 1.75 9.08
N LYS A 28 1.65 2.52 9.21
CA LYS A 28 2.50 2.49 10.39
C LYS A 28 2.01 3.59 11.35
N GLY A 29 1.00 3.28 12.16
CA GLY A 29 0.57 4.15 13.27
C GLY A 29 -0.90 4.00 13.67
N LYS A 30 -1.19 4.20 14.96
CA LYS A 30 -2.53 4.57 15.42
C LYS A 30 -2.78 6.00 14.96
N PHE A 31 -3.79 6.21 14.12
CA PHE A 31 -4.38 7.53 13.96
C PHE A 31 -4.94 7.91 15.35
N ARG A 32 -4.31 8.87 16.01
CA ARG A 32 -4.75 9.44 17.29
C ARG A 32 -5.42 10.77 17.03
#